data_AF-A0A7G9L9U7-F1
#
_entry.id   AF-A0A7G9L9U7-F1
#
_cell.length_a   1.000
_cell.length_b   1.000
_cell.length_c   1.000
_cell.angle_alpha   90.00
_cell.angle_beta   90.00
_cell.angle_gamma   90.00
#
_symmetry.space_group_name_H-M   'P 1'
#
loop_
_entity.id
_entity.type
_entity.pdbx_description
1 polymer ?
#
loop_
_entity_poly.entity_id
_entity_poly.type
_entity_poly.pdbx_seq_one_letter_code
_entity_poly.pdbx_strand_id
1 'polypeptide(L)' 'MKDKIEETLNYYTFKSNDILNYINSSTNLTVDEIIEKSAKLSELEYKIIALEAAKEN' A
#
# COMPACT_ATOMS: atom_id res chain seq x y z
N MET A 1 3.05 -9.39 -19.79
CA MET A 1 2.38 -8.15 -19.29
C MET A 1 1.62 -8.45 -18.01
N LYS A 2 0.81 -9.52 -17.98
CA LYS A 2 0.21 -10.05 -16.74
C LYS A 2 1.24 -10.30 -15.62
N ASP A 3 2.38 -10.92 -15.94
CA ASP A 3 3.45 -11.15 -14.95
C ASP A 3 4.01 -9.87 -14.32
N LYS A 4 4.10 -8.78 -15.12
CA LYS A 4 4.56 -7.47 -14.63
C LYS A 4 3.51 -6.80 -13.73
N ILE A 5 2.22 -6.97 -14.05
CA ILE A 5 1.12 -6.47 -13.22
C ILE A 5 1.13 -7.21 -11.88
N GLU A 6 1.32 -8.53 -11.89
CA GLU A 6 1.35 -9.35 -10.67
C GLU A 6 2.56 -9.04 -9.80
N GLU A 7 3.75 -8.89 -10.38
CA GLU A 7 4.95 -8.43 -9.66
C GLU A 7 4.73 -7.04 -9.02
N THR A 8 4.10 -6.13 -9.75
CA THR A 8 3.81 -4.78 -9.23
C THR A 8 2.76 -4.80 -8.11
N LEU A 9 1.72 -5.62 -8.24
CA LEU A 9 0.72 -5.85 -7.19
C LEU A 9 1.39 -6.40 -5.91
N ASN A 10 2.25 -7.40 -6.05
CA ASN A 10 3.00 -7.96 -4.93
C ASN A 10 3.85 -6.89 -4.23
N TYR A 11 4.53 -6.04 -5.01
CA TYR A 11 5.33 -4.95 -4.47
C TYR A 11 4.49 -3.93 -3.69
N TYR A 12 3.39 -3.43 -4.25
CA TYR A 12 2.56 -2.45 -3.54
C TYR A 12 1.86 -3.04 -2.33
N THR A 13 1.36 -4.28 -2.40
CA THR A 13 0.80 -4.99 -1.26
C THR A 13 1.83 -5.16 -0.15
N PHE A 14 3.07 -5.54 -0.48
CA PHE A 14 4.16 -5.62 0.49
C PHE A 14 4.40 -4.27 1.17
N LYS A 15 4.45 -3.17 0.41
CA LYS A 15 4.64 -1.81 0.96
C LYS A 15 3.49 -1.37 1.86
N SER A 16 2.24 -1.66 1.49
CA SER A 16 1.08 -1.37 2.34
C SER A 16 1.16 -2.13 3.67
N ASN A 17 1.52 -3.41 3.61
CA ASN A 17 1.69 -4.23 4.81
C ASN A 17 2.84 -3.73 5.71
N ASP A 18 3.95 -3.29 5.13
CA ASP A 18 5.06 -2.70 5.88
C ASP A 18 4.62 -1.45 6.66
N ILE A 19 3.85 -0.56 6.02
CA ILE A 19 3.29 0.63 6.69
C ILE A 19 2.29 0.23 7.78
N LEU A 20 1.38 -0.70 7.51
CA LEU A 20 0.41 -1.19 8.49
C LEU A 20 1.09 -1.83 9.70
N ASN A 21 2.11 -2.67 9.46
CA ASN A 21 2.87 -3.31 10.52
C ASN A 21 3.60 -2.28 11.38
N TYR A 22 4.21 -1.28 10.76
CA TYR A 22 4.83 -0.17 11.49
C TYR A 22 3.78 0.57 12.34
N ILE A 23 2.60 0.90 11.78
CA ILE A 23 1.56 1.61 12.53
C ILE A 23 1.10 0.77 13.72
N ASN A 24 0.77 -0.50 13.48
CA ASN A 24 0.19 -1.40 14.48
C ASN A 24 1.19 -1.82 15.57
N SER A 25 2.49 -1.80 15.28
CA SER A 25 3.55 -2.10 16.26
C SER A 25 4.03 -0.87 17.05
N SER A 26 3.68 0.33 16.59
CA SER A 26 4.13 1.57 17.23
C SER A 26 3.20 1.99 18.36
N THR A 27 3.77 2.28 19.54
CA THR A 27 3.02 2.76 20.70
C THR A 27 3.08 4.27 20.88
N ASN A 28 3.94 4.96 20.14
CA ASN A 28 4.28 6.37 20.32
C ASN A 28 4.22 7.19 19.02
N LEU A 29 3.25 6.91 18.15
CA LEU A 29 3.08 7.68 16.92
C LEU A 29 2.58 9.09 17.20
N THR A 30 3.21 10.06 16.55
CA THR A 30 2.69 11.43 16.49
C THR A 30 1.51 11.51 15.52
N VAL A 31 0.69 12.54 15.69
CA VAL A 31 -0.42 12.83 14.78
C VAL A 31 0.08 13.02 13.34
N ASP A 32 1.22 13.70 13.17
CA ASP A 32 1.82 13.92 11.85
C ASP A 32 2.25 12.62 11.17
N GLU A 33 2.86 11.69 11.92
CA GLU A 33 3.23 10.37 11.39
C GLU A 33 2.00 9.54 11.00
N ILE A 34 0.90 9.63 11.76
CA ILE A 34 -0.36 8.97 11.43
C ILE A 34 -0.92 9.54 10.12
N ILE A 35 -0.95 10.86 9.98
CA ILE A 35 -1.46 11.54 8.77
C ILE A 35 -0.60 11.15 7.55
N GLU A 36 0.73 11.24 7.68
CA GLU A 36 1.65 10.93 6.59
C GLU A 36 1.51 9.48 6.12
N LYS A 37 1.47 8.53 7.07
CA LYS A 37 1.41 7.10 6.75
C LYS A 37 0.04 6.70 6.20
N SER A 38 -1.04 7.32 6.69
CA SER A 38 -2.38 7.11 6.16
C SER A 38 -2.50 7.62 4.72
N ALA A 39 -1.91 8.78 4.41
CA ALA A 39 -1.87 9.31 3.05
C ALA A 39 -1.11 8.35 2.10
N LYS A 40 0.03 7.82 2.55
CA LYS A 40 0.81 6.82 1.79
C LYS A 40 0.04 5.51 1.56
N LEU A 41 -0.70 5.04 2.56
CA LEU A 41 -1.56 3.87 2.43
C LEU A 41 -2.66 4.09 1.38
N SER A 42 -3.31 5.25 1.40
CA SER A 42 -4.35 5.60 0.43
C SER A 42 -3.81 5.66 -1.00
N GLU A 43 -2.60 6.19 -1.21
CA GLU A 43 -1.95 6.20 -2.53
C GLU A 43 -1.65 4.77 -3.03
N LEU A 44 -1.17 3.89 -2.15
CA LEU A 44 -0.88 2.50 -2.50
C LEU A 44 -2.17 1.73 -2.82
N GLU A 45 -3.23 1.92 -2.03
CA GLU A 45 -4.54 1.29 -2.25
C GLU A 45 -5.13 1.68 -3.61
N TYR A 46 -5.07 2.97 -3.97
CA TYR A 46 -5.49 3.44 -5.29
C TYR A 46 -4.73 2.73 -6.43
N LYS A 47 -3.40 2.60 -6.30
CA LYS A 47 -2.56 1.92 -7.29
C LYS A 47 -2.89 0.43 -7.40
N ILE A 48 -3.15 -0.24 -6.28
CA ILE A 48 -3.54 -1.65 -6.24
C ILE A 48 -4.86 -1.84 -6.98
N ILE A 49 -5.90 -1.05 -6.66
CA ILE A 49 -7.21 -1.13 -7.31
C ILE A 49 -7.09 -0.91 -8.83
N ALA A 50 -6.30 0.08 -9.25
CA ALA A 50 -6.08 0.34 -10.67
C ALA A 50 -5.40 -0.83 -11.39
N LEU A 51 -4.44 -1.49 -10.74
CA LEU A 51 -3.73 -2.64 -11.30
C LEU A 51 -4.60 -3.91 -11.31
N GLU A 52 -5.45 -4.11 -10.29
CA GLU A 52 -6.43 -5.21 -10.27
C GLU A 52 -7.43 -5.06 -11.42
N ALA A 53 -7.99 -3.86 -11.61
CA ALA A 53 -8.86 -3.56 -12.74
C ALA A 53 -8.17 -3.79 -14.09
N ALA A 54 -6.88 -3.42 -14.21
CA ALA A 54 -6.09 -3.66 -15.41
C ALA A 54 -5.69 -5.14 -15.61
N LYS A 55 -5.72 -5.97 -14.56
CA LYS A 55 -5.44 -7.41 -14.65
C LYS A 55 -6.66 -8.19 -15.17
N GLU A 56 -7.85 -7.71 -14.83
CA GLU A 56 -9.14 -8.33 -15.19
C GLU A 56 -9.59 -8.03 -16.63
N ASN A 57 -9.09 -6.93 -17.23
CA ASN A 57 -9.34 -6.54 -18.62
C ASN A 57 -8.20 -6.94 -19.58
#